data_AF-A0A1F3YCL5-F1
#
_entry.id   AF-A0A1F3YCL5-F1
#
_cell.length_a   1.000
_cell.length_b   1.000
_cell.length_c   1.000
_cell.angle_alpha   90.00
_cell.angle_beta   90.00
_cell.angle_gamma   90.00
#
_symmetry.space_group_name_H-M   'P 1'
#
loop_
_entity.id
_entity.type
_entity.pdbx_description
1 polymer ?
#
loop_
_entity_poly.entity_id
_entity_poly.type
_entity_poly.pdbx_seq_one_letter_code
_entity_poly.pdbx_strand_id
1 'polypeptide(L)'
;MNSISAYATQALLEQPGVAAVEGLEIKRRWGRARSVTACITIHDGADARDVCRWAAEALRRELHATDVCLVTALSPVEAVSRKRTL
;
A
#
# COMPACT_ATOMS: atom_id res chain seq x y z
N MET A 1 -8.95 -11.47 -15.36
CA MET A 1 -8.47 -10.56 -14.29
C MET A 1 -9.51 -10.55 -13.17
N ASN A 2 -9.13 -10.94 -11.95
CA ASN A 2 -10.05 -10.97 -10.81
C ASN A 2 -10.45 -9.53 -10.44
N SER A 3 -11.72 -9.16 -10.59
CA SER A 3 -12.23 -7.79 -10.36
C SER A 3 -11.90 -7.24 -8.97
N ILE A 4 -11.72 -8.12 -7.97
CA ILE A 4 -11.36 -7.73 -6.60
C ILE A 4 -9.95 -7.14 -6.50
N SER A 5 -9.01 -7.63 -7.31
CA SER A 5 -7.61 -7.23 -7.22
C SER A 5 -7.44 -5.83 -7.79
N ALA A 6 -8.08 -5.55 -8.92
CA ALA A 6 -8.11 -4.21 -9.50
C ALA A 6 -8.75 -3.19 -8.55
N TYR A 7 -9.86 -3.57 -7.91
CA TYR A 7 -10.56 -2.72 -6.95
C TYR A 7 -9.71 -2.42 -5.70
N ALA A 8 -9.04 -3.44 -5.16
CA ALA A 8 -8.13 -3.29 -4.03
C ALA A 8 -6.92 -2.40 -4.37
N THR A 9 -6.35 -2.56 -5.57
CA THR A 9 -5.28 -1.68 -6.07
C THR A 9 -5.75 -0.24 -6.17
N GLN A 10 -6.95 0.00 -6.70
CA GLN A 10 -7.51 1.35 -6.80
C GLN A 10 -7.72 1.98 -5.43
N ALA A 11 -8.34 1.24 -4.48
CA ALA A 11 -8.58 1.73 -3.14
C ALA A 11 -7.29 2.12 -2.40
N LEU A 12 -6.17 1.43 -2.68
CA LEU A 12 -4.85 1.76 -2.16
C LEU A 12 -4.26 3.01 -2.83
N LEU A 13 -4.37 3.15 -4.15
CA LEU A 13 -3.88 4.32 -4.88
C LEU A 13 -4.66 5.61 -4.56
N GLU A 14 -5.91 5.49 -4.13
CA GLU A 14 -6.71 6.63 -3.67
C GLU A 14 -6.31 7.11 -2.27
N GLN A 15 -5.43 6.41 -1.56
CA GLN A 15 -4.97 6.84 -0.25
C GLN A 15 -3.91 7.93 -0.34
N PRO A 16 -4.00 8.98 0.49
CA PRO A 16 -3.02 10.03 0.52
C PRO A 16 -1.65 9.47 0.94
N GLY A 17 -0.63 9.75 0.13
CA GLY A 17 0.74 9.30 0.38
C GLY A 17 1.13 7.99 -0.31
N VAL A 18 0.21 7.28 -0.99
CA VAL A 18 0.54 6.10 -1.80
C VAL A 18 0.87 6.52 -3.23
N ALA A 19 2.11 6.26 -3.66
CA ALA A 19 2.61 6.57 -5.00
C ALA A 19 2.40 5.41 -5.99
N ALA A 20 2.55 4.17 -5.53
CA ALA A 20 2.39 2.98 -6.35
C ALA A 20 1.98 1.77 -5.49
N VAL A 21 1.41 0.76 -6.14
CA VAL A 21 1.02 -0.51 -5.52
C VAL A 21 1.50 -1.66 -6.39
N GLU A 22 2.24 -2.58 -5.78
CA GLU A 22 2.84 -3.74 -6.44
C GLU A 22 2.63 -5.00 -5.60
N GLY A 23 2.74 -6.18 -6.23
CA GLY A 23 2.73 -7.46 -5.50
C GLY A 23 1.45 -7.73 -4.69
N LEU A 24 0.30 -7.18 -5.11
CA LEU A 24 -0.97 -7.39 -4.41
C LEU A 24 -1.40 -8.87 -4.49
N GLU A 25 -1.48 -9.51 -3.32
CA GLU A 25 -1.99 -10.87 -3.15
C GLU A 25 -3.22 -10.86 -2.23
N ILE A 26 -4.29 -11.51 -2.66
CA ILE A 26 -5.53 -11.64 -1.88
C ILE A 26 -5.82 -13.12 -1.67
N LYS A 27 -5.63 -13.60 -0.44
CA LYS A 27 -6.01 -14.96 -0.04
C LYS A 27 -7.48 -14.98 0.35
N ARG A 28 -8.23 -15.85 -0.32
CA ARG A 28 -9.65 -16.06 -0.04
C ARG A 28 -9.88 -17.32 0.78
N ARG A 29 -10.84 -17.28 1.70
CA ARG A 29 -11.33 -18.47 2.41
C ARG A 29 -12.86 -18.43 2.38
N TRP A 30 -13.51 -19.52 1.94
CA TRP A 30 -14.99 -19.58 1.83
C TRP A 30 -15.58 -18.46 0.98
N GLY A 31 -14.92 -18.08 -0.13
CA GLY A 31 -15.39 -17.03 -1.03
C GLY A 31 -15.16 -15.59 -0.56
N ARG A 32 -14.65 -15.36 0.67
CA ARG A 32 -14.36 -14.03 1.22
C ARG A 32 -12.86 -13.75 1.25
N ALA A 33 -12.47 -12.49 1.14
CA ALA A 33 -11.08 -12.08 1.36
C ALA A 33 -10.73 -12.29 2.84
N ARG A 34 -9.72 -13.12 3.11
CA ARG A 34 -9.27 -13.40 4.48
C ARG A 34 -8.01 -12.65 4.81
N SER A 35 -7.05 -12.67 3.89
CA SER A 35 -5.78 -11.99 4.06
C SER A 35 -5.42 -11.24 2.78
N VAL A 36 -4.96 -10.01 2.93
CA VAL A 36 -4.48 -9.17 1.83
C VAL A 36 -3.04 -8.78 2.13
N THR A 37 -2.16 -9.02 1.18
CA THR A 37 -0.77 -8.59 1.22
C THR A 37 -0.53 -7.65 0.05
N ALA A 38 0.07 -6.49 0.28
CA ALA A 38 0.44 -5.58 -0.80
C ALA A 38 1.77 -4.90 -0.51
N CYS A 39 2.56 -4.66 -1.55
CA CYS A 39 3.68 -3.73 -1.49
C CYS A 39 3.18 -2.36 -1.95
N ILE A 40 3.38 -1.33 -1.13
CA ILE A 40 3.04 0.04 -1.48
C ILE A 40 4.28 0.91 -1.49
N THR A 41 4.40 1.76 -2.50
CA THR A 41 5.43 2.80 -2.55
C THR A 41 4.84 4.06 -1.97
N ILE A 42 5.55 4.68 -1.04
CA ILE A 42 5.08 5.88 -0.33
C ILE A 42 5.76 7.13 -0.89
N HIS A 43 5.01 8.21 -1.03
CA HIS A 43 5.53 9.52 -1.46
C HIS A 43 6.57 10.05 -0.47
N ASP A 44 7.57 10.76 -1.00
CA ASP A 44 8.57 11.42 -0.17
C ASP A 44 7.92 12.45 0.77
N GLY A 45 8.33 12.42 2.04
CA GLY A 45 7.77 13.27 3.10
C GLY A 45 6.45 12.80 3.73
N ALA A 46 5.83 11.72 3.24
CA ALA A 46 4.67 11.13 3.90
C ALA A 46 5.09 10.18 5.04
N ASP A 47 4.37 10.21 6.16
CA ASP A 47 4.63 9.30 7.28
C ASP A 47 4.19 7.88 6.91
N ALA A 48 5.16 6.96 6.83
CA ALA A 48 4.90 5.60 6.38
C ALA A 48 3.90 4.85 7.28
N ARG A 49 3.84 5.19 8.57
CA ARG A 49 2.95 4.54 9.53
C ARG A 49 1.51 5.01 9.35
N ASP A 50 1.30 6.31 9.13
CA ASP A 50 -0.01 6.87 8.85
C ASP A 50 -0.56 6.38 7.51
N VAL A 51 0.27 6.38 6.46
CA VAL A 51 -0.10 5.87 5.14
C VAL A 51 -0.46 4.38 5.21
N CYS A 52 0.34 3.57 5.89
CA CYS A 52 0.02 2.15 6.13
C CYS A 52 -1.31 1.98 6.88
N ARG A 53 -1.58 2.81 7.89
CA ARG A 53 -2.81 2.74 8.66
C ARG A 53 -4.02 3.00 7.75
N TRP A 54 -4.00 4.10 7.01
CA TRP A 54 -5.12 4.46 6.11
C TRP A 54 -5.32 3.42 5.01
N ALA A 55 -4.23 2.95 4.40
CA ALA A 55 -4.27 1.86 3.41
C ALA A 55 -4.85 0.56 3.98
N ALA A 56 -4.48 0.18 5.21
CA ALA A 56 -5.01 -1.01 5.85
C ALA A 56 -6.50 -0.85 6.19
N GLU A 57 -6.92 0.32 6.66
CA GLU A 57 -8.32 0.62 6.95
C GLU A 57 -9.18 0.60 5.68
N ALA A 58 -8.70 1.19 4.59
CA ALA A 58 -9.37 1.15 3.29
C ALA A 58 -9.59 -0.29 2.81
N LEU A 59 -8.55 -1.14 2.85
CA LEU A 59 -8.68 -2.55 2.47
C LEU A 59 -9.64 -3.33 3.37
N ARG A 60 -9.64 -3.06 4.68
CA ARG A 60 -10.58 -3.70 5.62
C ARG A 60 -12.02 -3.29 5.34
N ARG A 61 -12.26 -2.02 5.02
CA ARG A 61 -13.60 -1.51 4.68
C ARG A 61 -14.11 -2.09 3.37
N GLU A 62 -13.29 -2.09 2.33
CA GLU A 62 -13.71 -2.49 0.99
C GLU A 62 -13.79 -4.01 0.81
N LEU A 63 -12.86 -4.76 1.41
CA LEU A 63 -12.75 -6.21 1.19
C LEU A 63 -13.24 -7.04 2.38
N HIS A 64 -13.58 -6.41 3.51
CA HIS A 64 -13.83 -7.09 4.78
C HIS A 64 -12.70 -8.07 5.16
N ALA A 65 -11.47 -7.74 4.77
CA ALA A 65 -10.29 -8.56 5.04
C ALA A 65 -10.04 -8.62 6.55
N THR A 66 -9.80 -9.84 7.07
CA THR A 66 -9.48 -10.04 8.49
C THR A 66 -8.04 -9.66 8.80
N ASP A 67 -7.12 -10.03 7.90
CA ASP A 67 -5.71 -9.76 8.02
C ASP A 67 -5.24 -8.89 6.84
N VAL A 68 -4.51 -7.82 7.13
CA VAL A 68 -3.91 -6.95 6.11
C VAL A 68 -2.45 -6.77 6.45
N CYS A 69 -1.57 -7.12 5.52
CA CYS A 69 -0.13 -6.96 5.61
C CYS A 69 0.30 -5.99 4.51
N LEU A 70 0.87 -4.85 4.91
CA LEU A 70 1.41 -3.87 3.99
C LEU A 70 2.91 -3.81 4.15
N VAL A 71 3.61 -3.94 3.03
CA VAL A 71 5.05 -3.77 2.95
C VAL A 71 5.31 -2.45 2.26
N THR A 72 6.07 -1.57 2.89
CA THR A 72 6.37 -0.26 2.31
C THR A 72 7.74 -0.28 1.65
N ALA A 73 7.78 0.06 0.37
CA ALA A 73 9.00 0.53 -0.26
C ALA A 73 9.03 2.06 -0.11
N LEU A 74 10.08 2.59 0.50
CA LEU A 74 10.35 4.02 0.38
C LEU A 74 10.88 4.25 -1.03
N SER A 75 10.23 5.13 -1.80
CA SER A 75 10.85 5.61 -3.03
C SER A 75 12.21 6.19 -2.63
N PRO A 76 13.33 5.72 -3.21
CA PRO A 76 14.61 6.33 -2.90
C PRO A 76 14.48 7.79 -3.29
N VAL A 77 14.52 8.68 -2.30
CA VAL A 77 14.95 10.05 -2.50
C VAL A 77 16.23 9.88 -3.29
N GLU A 78 16.27 10.37 -4.54
CA GLU A 78 17.54 10.60 -5.18
C GLU A 78 18.34 11.34 -4.14
N ALA A 79 19.34 10.65 -3.57
CA ALA A 79 20.22 11.21 -2.60
C ALA A 79 20.96 12.29 -3.37
N VAL A 80 20.34 13.47 -3.47
CA VAL A 80 20.99 14.70 -3.86
C VAL A 80 21.92 14.92 -2.70
N SER A 81 23.09 14.29 -2.84
CA SER A 81 24.34 14.74 -2.30
C SER A 81 24.43 16.22 -2.63
N ARG A 82 23.82 17.05 -1.79
CA ARG A 82 24.38 18.35 -1.48
C ARG A 82 25.73 18.01 -0.88
N LYS A 83 26.73 17.88 -1.77
CA LYS A 83 28.12 18.18 -1.45
C LYS A 83 28.07 19.52 -0.75
N ARG A 84 28.05 19.46 0.57
CA ARG A 84 28.30 20.61 1.42
C ARG A 84 29.81 20.77 1.33
N THR A 85 30.24 21.51 0.32
CA THR A 85 31.58 22.06 0.27
C THR A 85 31.68 22.98 1.48
N LEU A 86 32.35 22.51 2.53
CA LEU A 86 33.00 23.37 3.53
C LEU A 86 34.48 23.40 3.17
#